data_AF-A0A4Z2F986-F1
#
_entry.id   AF-A0A4Z2F986-F1
#
_cell.length_a   1.000
_cell.length_b   1.000
_cell.length_c   1.000
_cell.angle_alpha   90.00
_cell.angle_beta   90.00
_cell.angle_gamma   90.00
#
_symmetry.space_group_name_H-M   'P 1'
#
loop_
_entity.id
_entity.type
_entity.pdbx_description
1 polymer ?
#
loop_
_entity_poly.entity_id
_entity_poly.type
_entity_poly.pdbx_seq_one_letter_code
_entity_poly.pdbx_strand_id
1 'polypeptide(L)'
;MESYLPTGADNIKKYWSRYYQGSQGVVFVLDSASSDEDLEAARNELHSALQHPQLCTLPFLILANHQDKPAARTPSQVTYANQFHPVPL
;
A
#
# COMPACT_ATOMS: atom_id res chain seq x y z
N MET A 1 -10.25 -29.08 -8.04
CA MET A 1 -10.43 -27.75 -8.62
C MET A 1 -10.79 -26.83 -7.47
N GLU A 2 -9.78 -26.42 -6.72
CA GLU A 2 -9.97 -25.66 -5.49
C GLU A 2 -10.34 -24.22 -5.86
N SER A 3 -11.56 -23.83 -5.50
CA SER A 3 -12.04 -22.47 -5.66
C SER A 3 -11.20 -21.56 -4.79
N TYR A 4 -10.27 -20.82 -5.42
CA TYR A 4 -9.55 -19.72 -4.79
C TYR A 4 -10.59 -18.67 -4.39
N LEU A 5 -11.10 -18.76 -3.16
CA LEU A 5 -11.96 -17.73 -2.63
C LEU A 5 -11.05 -16.52 -2.35
N PRO A 6 -11.23 -15.41 -3.07
CA PRO A 6 -10.46 -14.20 -2.82
C PRO A 6 -10.62 -13.83 -1.34
N THR A 7 -9.52 -13.53 -0.67
CA THR A 7 -9.55 -13.10 0.73
C THR A 7 -10.49 -11.89 0.87
N GLY A 8 -11.05 -11.64 2.05
CA GLY A 8 -11.96 -10.50 2.27
C GLY A 8 -11.39 -9.16 1.77
N ALA A 9 -10.06 -9.01 1.81
CA ALA A 9 -9.34 -7.88 1.25
C ALA A 9 -9.51 -7.74 -0.27
N ASP A 10 -9.38 -8.83 -1.03
CA ASP A 10 -9.48 -8.83 -2.50
C ASP A 10 -10.87 -8.43 -3.00
N ASN A 11 -11.91 -8.71 -2.22
CA ASN A 11 -13.27 -8.24 -2.53
C ASN A 11 -13.42 -6.73 -2.28
N ILE A 12 -12.77 -6.20 -1.25
CA ILE A 12 -12.84 -4.76 -0.92
C ILE A 12 -12.01 -3.93 -1.91
N LYS A 13 -10.86 -4.44 -2.37
CA LYS A 13 -9.97 -3.78 -3.36
C LYS A 13 -10.71 -3.35 -4.63
N LYS A 14 -11.67 -4.16 -5.09
CA LYS A 14 -12.50 -3.86 -6.28
C LYS A 14 -13.34 -2.59 -6.13
N TYR A 15 -13.59 -2.14 -4.90
CA TYR A 15 -14.41 -0.96 -4.62
C TYR A 15 -13.58 0.29 -4.32
N TRP A 16 -12.26 0.19 -4.20
CA TRP A 16 -11.40 1.32 -3.85
C TRP A 16 -11.59 2.51 -4.80
N SER A 17 -11.71 2.24 -6.10
CA SER A 17 -11.92 3.28 -7.13
C SER A 17 -13.15 4.16 -6.91
N ARG A 18 -14.15 3.69 -6.17
CA ARG A 18 -15.35 4.48 -5.83
C ARG A 18 -15.07 5.60 -4.83
N TYR A 19 -13.97 5.51 -4.09
CA TYR A 19 -13.59 6.47 -3.05
C TYR A 19 -12.51 7.46 -3.51
N TYR A 20 -11.97 7.30 -4.72
CA TYR A 20 -10.89 8.16 -5.21
C TYR A 20 -11.38 9.58 -5.53
N GLN A 21 -12.65 9.72 -5.95
CA GLN A 21 -13.19 11.01 -6.33
C GLN A 21 -13.30 11.95 -5.12
N GLY A 22 -12.72 13.14 -5.24
CA GLY A 22 -12.71 14.14 -4.16
C GLY A 22 -11.65 13.88 -3.08
N SER A 23 -10.83 12.84 -3.22
CA SER A 23 -9.68 12.62 -2.33
C SER A 23 -8.64 13.73 -2.51
N GLN A 24 -7.99 14.11 -1.40
CA GLN A 24 -6.90 15.11 -1.39
C GLN A 24 -5.53 14.48 -1.15
N GLY A 25 -5.50 13.18 -0.84
CA GLY A 25 -4.30 12.41 -0.58
C GLY A 25 -4.61 10.95 -0.31
N VAL A 26 -3.58 10.12 -0.32
CA VAL A 26 -3.67 8.68 -0.03
C VAL A 26 -2.88 8.37 1.24
N VAL A 27 -3.48 7.66 2.19
CA VAL A 27 -2.75 7.11 3.33
C VAL A 27 -2.69 5.59 3.16
N PHE A 28 -1.49 5.06 3.01
CA PHE A 28 -1.23 3.64 2.85
C PHE A 28 -0.61 3.06 4.11
N VAL A 29 -1.31 2.16 4.78
CA VAL A 29 -0.85 1.53 6.02
C VAL A 29 -0.34 0.14 5.72
N LEU A 30 0.89 -0.15 6.14
CA LEU A 30 1.51 -1.47 6.02
C LEU A 30 1.92 -2.00 7.40
N ASP A 31 1.95 -3.31 7.58
CA ASP A 31 2.54 -3.94 8.75
C ASP A 31 4.07 -4.00 8.56
N SER A 32 4.80 -3.30 9.42
CA SER A 32 6.27 -3.21 9.33
C SER A 32 6.98 -4.53 9.62
N ALA A 33 6.29 -5.50 10.24
CA ALA A 33 6.80 -6.84 10.53
C ALA A 33 6.37 -7.90 9.50
N SER A 34 5.69 -7.50 8.41
CA SER A 34 5.28 -8.41 7.33
C SER A 34 6.46 -9.07 6.62
N SER A 35 6.22 -10.19 5.92
CA SER A 35 7.26 -10.80 5.08
C SER A 35 7.64 -9.88 3.91
N ASP A 36 8.80 -10.12 3.28
CA ASP A 36 9.20 -9.34 2.10
C ASP A 36 8.23 -9.57 0.92
N GLU A 37 7.65 -10.77 0.80
CA GLU A 37 6.64 -11.10 -0.23
C GLU A 37 5.34 -10.29 -0.02
N ASP A 38 4.87 -10.18 1.22
CA ASP A 38 3.68 -9.37 1.56
C ASP A 38 3.93 -7.88 1.29
N LEU A 39 5.13 -7.38 1.59
CA LEU A 39 5.50 -6.00 1.33
C LEU A 39 5.60 -5.70 -0.17
N GLU A 40 6.11 -6.64 -0.97
CA GLU A 40 6.14 -6.53 -2.42
C GLU A 40 4.71 -6.53 -3.01
N ALA A 41 3.83 -7.40 -2.52
CA ALA A 41 2.43 -7.39 -2.92
C ALA A 41 1.76 -6.05 -2.57
N ALA A 42 1.94 -5.56 -1.34
CA ALA A 42 1.43 -4.26 -0.90
C ALA A 42 1.96 -3.09 -1.75
N ARG A 43 3.25 -3.11 -2.13
CA ARG A 43 3.85 -2.13 -3.06
C ARG A 43 3.16 -2.15 -4.41
N ASN A 44 2.98 -3.33 -4.99
CA ASN A 44 2.36 -3.49 -6.31
C ASN A 44 0.90 -2.99 -6.29
N GLU A 45 0.17 -3.21 -5.20
CA GLU A 45 -1.18 -2.69 -5.00
C GLU A 45 -1.21 -1.16 -4.92
N LEU A 46 -0.32 -0.56 -4.12
CA LEU A 46 -0.22 0.90 -4.04
C LEU A 46 0.12 1.51 -5.41
N HIS A 47 1.08 0.94 -6.14
CA HIS A 47 1.42 1.40 -7.48
C HIS A 47 0.23 1.29 -8.45
N SER A 48 -0.51 0.18 -8.41
CA SER A 48 -1.70 0.01 -9.26
C SER A 48 -2.78 1.05 -8.91
N ALA A 49 -2.99 1.36 -7.63
CA ALA A 49 -3.93 2.40 -7.21
C ALA A 49 -3.48 3.80 -7.65
N LEU A 50 -2.19 4.14 -7.49
CA LEU A 50 -1.63 5.43 -7.86
C LEU A 50 -1.57 5.68 -9.37
N GLN A 51 -1.68 4.65 -10.21
CA GLN A 51 -1.86 4.81 -11.66
C GLN A 51 -3.23 5.38 -12.04
N HIS A 52 -4.20 5.40 -11.11
CA HIS A 52 -5.51 5.94 -11.38
C HIS A 52 -5.45 7.48 -11.55
N PRO A 53 -6.10 8.07 -12.58
CA PRO A 53 -6.02 9.51 -12.87
C PRO A 53 -6.43 10.44 -11.72
N GLN A 54 -7.27 9.95 -10.80
CA GLN A 54 -7.70 10.71 -9.63
C GLN A 54 -6.68 10.71 -8.48
N LEU A 55 -5.74 9.76 -8.46
CA LEU A 55 -4.75 9.61 -7.39
C LEU A 55 -3.33 9.95 -7.83
N CYS A 56 -3.01 9.84 -9.13
CA CYS A 56 -1.65 9.99 -9.64
C CYS A 56 -1.02 11.36 -9.39
N THR A 57 -1.83 12.40 -9.13
CA THR A 57 -1.39 13.76 -8.82
C THR A 57 -1.47 14.08 -7.33
N LEU A 58 -2.02 13.19 -6.51
CA LEU A 58 -2.23 13.44 -5.09
C LEU A 58 -1.00 13.05 -4.28
N PRO A 59 -0.70 13.78 -3.20
CA PRO A 59 0.30 13.34 -2.24
C PRO A 59 -0.15 12.04 -1.57
N PHE A 60 0.82 11.18 -1.26
CA PHE A 60 0.56 9.98 -0.46
C PHE A 60 1.49 9.90 0.76
N LEU A 61 1.01 9.23 1.80
CA LEU A 61 1.71 8.97 3.04
C LEU A 61 1.72 7.47 3.31
N ILE A 62 2.89 6.93 3.67
CA ILE A 62 3.03 5.53 4.08
C ILE A 62 3.19 5.46 5.59
N LEU A 63 2.34 4.67 6.25
CA LEU A 63 2.40 4.41 7.68
C LEU A 63 2.92 2.98 7.92
N ALA A 64 4.14 2.88 8.44
CA ALA A 64 4.74 1.62 8.86
C ALA A 64 4.20 1.23 10.26
N ASN A 65 3.10 0.50 10.30
CA ASN A 65 2.38 0.10 11.51
C ASN A 65 3.03 -1.08 12.24
N HIS A 66 2.63 -1.34 13.49
CA HIS A 66 3.11 -2.44 14.34
C HIS A 66 4.60 -2.39 14.71
N GLN A 67 5.11 -1.18 14.96
CA GLN A 67 6.49 -0.92 15.39
C GLN A 67 6.83 -1.54 16.77
N ASP A 68 5.83 -2.00 17.51
CA ASP A 68 5.97 -2.73 18.77
C ASP A 68 6.51 -4.16 18.58
N LYS A 69 6.40 -4.72 17.36
CA LYS A 69 6.82 -6.10 17.09
C LYS A 69 8.36 -6.21 16.96
N PRO A 70 8.99 -7.31 17.43
CA PRO A 70 10.44 -7.49 17.33
C PRO A 70 10.99 -7.50 15.90
N ALA A 71 10.18 -7.92 14.93
CA ALA A 71 10.55 -7.96 13.52
C ALA A 71 10.17 -6.68 12.73
N ALA A 72 9.72 -5.63 13.43
CA ALA A 72 9.30 -4.39 12.80
C ALA A 72 10.47 -3.72 12.07
N ARG A 73 10.28 -3.46 10.78
CA ARG A 73 11.19 -2.61 10.00
C ARG A 73 10.98 -1.15 10.37
N THR A 74 12.09 -0.42 10.52
CA THR A 74 12.07 1.03 10.67
C THR A 74 11.44 1.70 9.43
N PRO A 75 10.85 2.90 9.56
CA PRO A 75 10.29 3.62 8.42
C PRO A 75 11.28 3.81 7.25
N SER A 76 12.57 4.02 7.57
CA SER A 76 13.62 4.13 6.56
C SER A 76 13.84 2.82 5.80
N GLN A 77 13.85 1.67 6.49
CA GLN A 77 13.98 0.36 5.86
C GLN A 77 12.77 0.04 4.98
N VAL A 78 11.56 0.36 5.44
CA VAL A 78 10.33 0.19 4.66
C VAL A 78 10.37 1.02 3.37
N THR A 79 10.81 2.28 3.47
CA THR A 79 10.87 3.20 2.32
C THR A 79 11.89 2.74 1.28
N TYR A 80 13.10 2.38 1.75
CA TYR A 80 14.22 2.04 0.88
C TYR A 80 14.09 0.64 0.24
N ALA A 81 13.63 -0.36 1.02
CA ALA A 81 13.49 -1.73 0.53
C ALA A 81 12.38 -1.85 -0.52
N ASN A 82 11.32 -1.05 -0.40
CA ASN A 82 10.15 -1.15 -1.26
C ASN A 82 10.09 -0.07 -2.35
N GLN A 83 11.16 0.73 -2.50
CA GLN A 83 11.28 1.78 -3.52
C GLN A 83 10.09 2.76 -3.53
N PHE A 84 9.53 3.06 -2.35
CA PHE A 84 8.50 4.09 -2.20
C PHE A 84 9.17 5.47 -2.25
N HIS A 85 9.60 5.88 -3.44
CA HIS A 85 10.24 7.17 -3.63
C HIS A 85 9.19 8.28 -3.78
N PRO A 86 9.37 9.43 -3.12
CA PRO A 86 8.61 10.61 -3.48
C PRO A 86 8.86 10.91 -4.96
N VAL A 87 7.80 11.16 -5.72
CA VAL A 87 7.92 11.65 -7.09
C VAL A 87 8.65 12.99 -7.01
N PRO A 88 9.81 13.17 -7.64
CA PRO A 88 10.48 14.46 -7.63
C PRO A 88 9.56 15.49 -8.27
N LEU A 89 9.34 16.60 -7.55
CA LEU A 89 8.58 17.77 -8.02
C LEU A 89 9.19 18.35 -9.31
#